data_AF-A0A8H4A6H0-F1
#
_entry.id   AF-A0A8H4A6H0-F1
#
_cell.length_a   1.000
_cell.length_b   1.000
_cell.length_c   1.000
_cell.angle_alpha   90.00
_cell.angle_beta   90.00
_cell.angle_gamma   90.00
#
_symmetry.space_group_name_H-M   'P 1'
#
loop_
_entity.id
_entity.type
_entity.pdbx_description
1 polymer ?
#
loop_
_entity_poly.entity_id
_entity_poly.type
_entity_poly.pdbx_seq_one_letter_code
_entity_poly.pdbx_strand_id
1 'polypeptide(L)'
;MLNDEIGYDGNMLDAATLFNIITMLLSSYYALKWAYNPPTNPQLITRFYSAGDRDATSSPTIDFDRVLAIYIVTTLLAGAALYFVGAGKIWVAIGVFHNASEFIILVMLGSGGRIKSSTFWPILVFYIFLISITCILFKFPYDALWFKGQGLCFDWALIIEFTRIYLTTLHELKHGGANNDNLNELIENEDGSSHHKSFHPTILHPQQLLLLIFGSIFHVLGNFVFTVFIHSFYAYLAFSFSYCFAFTFYTYYIYLDLHVSSIYPQKRIYLPETPSWKVAVISIFSIALSLLTIRLGV
;
A
#
# COMPACT_ATOMS: atom_id res chain seq x y z
N MET A 1 15.37 13.67 -22.02
CA MET A 1 15.04 12.38 -22.67
C MET A 1 13.63 12.36 -23.27
N LEU A 2 12.70 13.24 -22.83
CA LEU A 2 11.30 13.26 -23.32
C LEU A 2 11.05 14.08 -24.60
N ASN A 3 11.94 15.02 -24.98
CA ASN A 3 11.70 15.94 -26.10
C ASN A 3 11.69 15.28 -27.49
N ASP A 4 12.15 14.03 -27.60
CA ASP A 4 12.21 13.27 -28.86
C ASP A 4 11.15 12.14 -28.93
N GLU A 5 10.22 12.08 -27.96
CA GLU A 5 9.18 11.04 -27.94
C GLU A 5 7.97 11.41 -28.82
N ILE A 6 7.45 10.42 -29.54
CA ILE A 6 6.28 10.58 -30.43
C ILE A 6 5.08 11.03 -29.58
N GLY A 7 4.51 12.18 -29.93
CA GLY A 7 3.31 12.72 -29.26
C GLY A 7 3.60 13.57 -28.01
N TYR A 8 4.85 14.00 -27.80
CA TYR A 8 5.21 14.91 -26.72
C TYR A 8 4.43 16.23 -26.78
N ASP A 9 3.81 16.60 -25.66
CA ASP A 9 3.17 17.91 -25.44
C ASP A 9 3.62 18.46 -24.08
N GLY A 10 4.36 19.56 -24.12
CA GLY A 10 4.90 20.21 -22.92
C GLY A 10 3.81 20.70 -21.96
N ASN A 11 2.67 21.18 -22.46
CA ASN A 11 1.57 21.62 -21.61
C ASN A 11 0.93 20.43 -20.88
N MET A 12 0.78 19.29 -21.56
CA MET A 12 0.28 18.06 -20.93
C MET A 12 1.24 17.56 -19.86
N LEU A 13 2.55 17.61 -20.13
CA LEU A 13 3.59 17.22 -19.17
C LEU A 13 3.55 18.12 -17.93
N ASP A 14 3.51 19.43 -18.11
CA ASP A 14 3.50 20.40 -17.02
C ASP A 14 2.23 20.25 -16.17
N ALA A 15 1.07 20.12 -16.82
CA ALA A 15 -0.20 19.92 -16.13
C ALA A 15 -0.23 18.60 -15.33
N ALA A 16 0.20 17.50 -15.92
CA ALA A 16 0.25 16.20 -15.25
C ALA A 16 1.25 16.20 -14.09
N THR A 17 2.42 16.83 -14.29
CA THR A 17 3.46 16.96 -13.25
C THR A 17 2.95 17.78 -12.08
N LEU A 18 2.36 18.95 -12.34
CA LEU A 18 1.81 19.81 -11.29
C LEU A 18 0.68 19.11 -10.53
N PHE A 19 -0.24 18.46 -11.25
CA PHE A 19 -1.33 17.69 -10.65
C PHE A 19 -0.80 16.55 -9.76
N ASN A 20 0.21 15.82 -10.21
CA ASN A 20 0.85 14.75 -9.45
C ASN A 20 1.51 15.28 -8.17
N ILE A 21 2.31 16.33 -8.26
CA ILE A 21 2.97 16.94 -7.10
C ILE A 21 1.93 17.41 -6.07
N ILE A 22 0.89 18.15 -6.49
CA ILE A 22 -0.15 18.65 -5.59
C ILE A 22 -0.90 17.49 -4.93
N THR A 23 -1.31 16.49 -5.71
CA THR A 23 -2.09 15.35 -5.21
C THR A 23 -1.27 14.51 -4.22
N MET A 24 0.01 14.26 -4.53
CA MET A 24 0.92 13.54 -3.65
C MET A 24 1.24 14.32 -2.38
N LEU A 25 1.44 15.65 -2.45
CA LEU A 25 1.63 16.50 -1.27
C LEU A 25 0.42 16.47 -0.34
N LEU A 26 -0.79 16.61 -0.89
CA LEU A 26 -2.02 16.53 -0.10
C LEU A 26 -2.19 15.12 0.51
N SER A 27 -1.97 14.08 -0.28
CA SER A 27 -2.03 12.69 0.18
C SER A 27 -1.06 12.43 1.33
N SER A 28 0.21 12.80 1.17
CA SER A 28 1.23 12.70 2.22
C SER A 28 0.86 13.49 3.48
N TYR A 29 0.41 14.74 3.32
CA TYR A 29 0.03 15.59 4.45
C TYR A 29 -1.12 14.97 5.25
N TYR A 30 -2.20 14.55 4.59
CA TYR A 30 -3.36 13.98 5.27
C TYR A 30 -3.05 12.59 5.85
N ALA A 31 -2.32 11.74 5.14
CA ALA A 31 -1.89 10.43 5.64
C ALA A 31 -1.07 10.57 6.93
N LEU A 32 -0.08 11.47 6.96
CA LEU A 32 0.69 11.75 8.18
C LEU A 32 -0.19 12.31 9.30
N LYS A 33 -1.04 13.31 8.98
CA LYS A 33 -1.94 13.93 9.94
C LYS A 33 -2.81 12.89 10.63
N TRP A 34 -3.42 11.98 9.88
CA TRP A 34 -4.34 10.97 10.41
C TRP A 34 -3.61 9.82 11.10
N ALA A 35 -2.51 9.30 10.53
CA ALA A 35 -1.79 8.16 11.11
C ALA A 35 -1.02 8.51 12.42
N TYR A 36 -0.57 9.76 12.56
CA TYR A 36 0.16 10.20 13.75
C TYR A 36 -0.70 10.94 14.79
N ASN A 37 -1.97 11.21 14.48
CA ASN A 37 -2.96 11.67 15.45
C ASN A 37 -4.16 10.71 15.50
N PRO A 38 -3.94 9.41 15.80
CA PRO A 38 -5.02 8.45 15.82
C PRO A 38 -6.03 8.78 16.93
N PRO A 39 -7.33 8.49 16.74
CA PRO A 39 -8.32 8.74 17.76
C PRO A 39 -8.11 7.85 18.98
N THR A 40 -8.52 8.36 20.13
CA THR A 40 -8.42 7.66 21.43
C THR A 40 -9.65 6.80 21.72
N ASN A 41 -10.75 6.97 20.97
CA ASN A 41 -11.97 6.19 21.15
C ASN A 41 -11.73 4.71 20.76
N PRO A 42 -11.89 3.75 21.69
CA PRO A 42 -11.69 2.33 21.41
C PRO A 42 -12.56 1.77 20.27
N GLN A 43 -13.76 2.33 20.04
CA GLN A 43 -14.67 1.90 18.96
C GLN A 43 -14.13 2.20 17.57
N LEU A 44 -13.25 3.19 17.44
CA LEU A 44 -12.63 3.57 16.17
C LEU A 44 -11.39 2.73 15.85
N ILE A 45 -10.80 2.07 16.85
CA ILE A 45 -9.57 1.31 16.70
C ILE A 45 -9.85 0.00 15.95
N THR A 46 -9.47 -0.06 14.68
CA THR A 46 -9.39 -1.32 13.95
C THR A 46 -8.27 -2.19 14.51
N ARG A 47 -8.49 -3.50 14.51
CA ARG A 47 -7.49 -4.48 14.91
C ARG A 47 -7.32 -5.59 13.88
N PHE A 48 -6.09 -6.05 13.73
CA PHE A 48 -5.73 -7.27 13.05
C PHE A 48 -5.92 -8.49 13.96
N TYR A 49 -6.49 -9.54 13.40
CA TYR A 49 -6.66 -10.86 13.99
C TYR A 49 -6.02 -11.91 13.07
N SER A 50 -5.41 -12.95 13.64
CA SER A 50 -5.00 -14.11 12.84
C SER A 50 -6.22 -14.93 12.48
N ALA A 51 -6.41 -15.25 11.20
CA ALA A 51 -7.48 -16.15 10.79
C ALA A 51 -7.31 -17.54 11.46
N GLY A 52 -8.42 -18.13 11.92
CA GLY A 52 -8.43 -19.47 12.52
C GLY A 52 -8.14 -19.55 14.02
N ASP A 53 -7.65 -18.48 14.65
CA ASP A 53 -7.33 -18.46 16.08
C ASP A 53 -8.25 -17.46 16.81
N ARG A 54 -9.30 -18.00 17.44
CA ARG A 54 -10.34 -17.21 18.14
C ARG A 54 -9.78 -16.50 19.39
N ASP A 55 -8.66 -16.97 19.93
CA ASP A 55 -8.00 -16.43 21.12
C ASP A 55 -6.69 -15.69 20.78
N ALA A 56 -6.39 -15.51 19.48
CA ALA A 56 -5.16 -14.87 19.04
C ALA A 56 -5.01 -13.44 19.57
N THR A 57 -3.76 -13.12 19.96
CA THR A 57 -3.34 -11.75 20.26
C THR A 57 -3.65 -10.83 19.08
N SER A 58 -4.64 -9.95 19.25
CA SER A 58 -4.93 -8.89 18.29
C SER A 58 -3.87 -7.78 18.33
N SER A 59 -3.63 -7.14 17.19
CA SER A 59 -2.75 -5.97 17.08
C SER A 59 -3.52 -4.79 16.48
N PRO A 60 -3.41 -3.56 17.03
CA PRO A 60 -4.00 -2.39 16.40
C PRO A 60 -3.42 -2.13 15.00
N THR A 61 -4.23 -1.63 14.07
CA THR A 61 -3.78 -1.25 12.71
C THR A 61 -2.95 0.02 12.67
N ILE A 62 -2.91 0.80 13.76
CA ILE A 62 -2.24 2.12 13.85
C ILE A 62 -0.80 2.09 13.31
N ASP A 63 -0.01 1.07 13.65
CA ASP A 63 1.38 0.99 13.19
C ASP A 63 1.47 0.63 11.69
N PHE A 64 0.52 -0.14 11.18
CA PHE A 64 0.38 -0.40 9.74
C PHE A 64 0.01 0.88 8.99
N ASP A 65 -0.94 1.67 9.49
CA ASP A 65 -1.34 2.95 8.88
C ASP A 65 -0.19 3.97 8.88
N ARG A 66 0.65 3.96 9.92
CA ARG A 66 1.87 4.78 9.96
C ARG A 66 2.89 4.35 8.92
N VAL A 67 3.11 3.05 8.74
CA VAL A 67 3.98 2.54 7.67
C VAL A 67 3.40 2.89 6.29
N LEU A 68 2.08 2.77 6.11
CA LEU A 68 1.41 3.16 4.87
C LEU A 68 1.53 4.67 4.60
N ALA A 69 1.45 5.51 5.64
CA ALA A 69 1.72 6.94 5.54
C ALA A 69 3.18 7.25 5.16
N ILE A 70 4.15 6.53 5.76
CA ILE A 70 5.57 6.65 5.38
C ILE A 70 5.77 6.24 3.92
N TYR A 71 5.11 5.17 3.46
CA TYR A 71 5.15 4.75 2.05
C TYR A 71 4.65 5.84 1.10
N ILE A 72 3.52 6.49 1.43
CA ILE A 72 3.01 7.62 0.64
C ILE A 72 4.05 8.76 0.57
N VAL A 73 4.72 9.07 1.69
CA VAL A 73 5.75 10.13 1.77
C VAL A 73 7.01 9.76 0.99
N THR A 74 7.54 8.54 1.16
CA THR A 74 8.75 8.10 0.44
C THR A 74 8.51 8.06 -1.06
N THR A 75 7.29 7.76 -1.50
CA THR A 75 6.88 7.84 -2.90
C THR A 75 6.87 9.28 -3.42
N LEU A 76 6.30 10.24 -2.67
CA LEU A 76 6.38 11.66 -3.01
C LEU A 76 7.85 12.10 -3.15
N LEU A 77 8.71 11.73 -2.21
CA LEU A 77 10.13 12.08 -2.25
C LEU A 77 10.83 11.46 -3.45
N ALA A 78 10.54 10.21 -3.79
CA ALA A 78 11.07 9.56 -4.99
C ALA A 78 10.59 10.25 -6.28
N GLY A 79 9.32 10.65 -6.34
CA GLY A 79 8.77 11.41 -7.47
C GLY A 79 9.39 12.80 -7.61
N ALA A 80 9.53 13.53 -6.50
CA ALA A 80 10.19 14.84 -6.49
C ALA A 80 11.68 14.72 -6.87
N ALA A 81 12.38 13.71 -6.36
CA ALA A 81 13.75 13.43 -6.76
C ALA A 81 13.85 13.15 -8.26
N LEU A 82 12.93 12.36 -8.81
CA LEU A 82 12.92 12.06 -10.24
C LEU A 82 12.79 13.34 -11.08
N TYR A 83 11.98 14.29 -10.61
CA TYR A 83 11.80 15.59 -11.26
C TYR A 83 13.06 16.46 -11.19
N PHE A 84 13.67 16.61 -10.01
CA PHE A 84 14.80 17.52 -9.82
C PHE A 84 16.14 16.99 -10.32
N VAL A 85 16.41 15.69 -10.11
CA VAL A 85 17.72 15.08 -10.45
C VAL A 85 17.66 14.14 -11.65
N GLY A 86 16.47 13.88 -12.19
CA GLY A 86 16.27 12.92 -13.26
C GLY A 86 16.40 11.46 -12.81
N ALA A 87 16.14 10.53 -13.73
CA ALA A 87 16.44 9.13 -13.51
C ALA A 87 17.95 8.92 -13.53
N GLY A 88 18.53 8.43 -12.43
CA GLY A 88 19.97 8.22 -12.32
C GLY A 88 20.40 7.68 -10.97
N LYS A 89 21.71 7.59 -10.74
CA LYS A 89 22.27 6.99 -9.50
C LYS A 89 21.88 7.76 -8.24
N ILE A 90 21.80 9.09 -8.32
CA ILE A 90 21.39 9.94 -7.20
C ILE A 90 19.94 9.66 -6.82
N TRP A 91 19.07 9.47 -7.82
CA TRP A 91 17.66 9.14 -7.58
C TRP A 91 17.49 7.84 -6.81
N VAL A 92 18.30 6.81 -7.10
CA VAL A 92 18.24 5.51 -6.41
C VAL A 92 18.39 5.63 -4.89
N ALA A 93 19.23 6.56 -4.41
CA ALA A 93 19.43 6.78 -2.97
C ALA A 93 18.13 7.20 -2.26
N ILE A 94 17.19 7.81 -2.97
CA ILE A 94 15.87 8.19 -2.45
C ILE A 94 14.83 7.13 -2.81
N GLY A 95 14.83 6.65 -4.06
CA GLY A 95 13.90 5.65 -4.56
C GLY A 95 13.91 4.36 -3.74
N VAL A 96 15.07 3.93 -3.21
CA VAL A 96 15.16 2.69 -2.42
C VAL A 96 14.26 2.70 -1.19
N PHE A 97 13.97 3.88 -0.61
CA PHE A 97 13.07 3.99 0.54
C PHE A 97 11.60 3.73 0.19
N HIS A 98 11.18 4.01 -1.05
CA HIS A 98 9.86 3.65 -1.55
C HIS A 98 9.69 2.12 -1.56
N ASN A 99 10.59 1.40 -2.23
CA ASN A 99 10.55 -0.08 -2.26
C ASN A 99 10.75 -0.71 -0.87
N ALA A 100 11.61 -0.10 -0.04
CA ALA A 100 11.78 -0.55 1.34
C ALA A 100 10.48 -0.44 2.15
N SER A 101 9.66 0.59 1.90
CA SER A 101 8.37 0.76 2.57
C SER A 101 7.39 -0.35 2.20
N GLU A 102 7.36 -0.76 0.93
CA GLU A 102 6.55 -1.90 0.46
C GLU A 102 6.99 -3.21 1.11
N PHE A 103 8.31 -3.42 1.21
CA PHE A 103 8.86 -4.58 1.89
C PHE A 103 8.47 -4.61 3.38
N ILE A 104 8.51 -3.47 4.07
CA ILE A 104 8.05 -3.36 5.47
C ILE A 104 6.56 -3.71 5.57
N ILE A 105 5.71 -3.20 4.66
CA ILE A 105 4.27 -3.50 4.63
C ILE A 105 4.05 -5.01 4.53
N LEU A 106 4.68 -5.68 3.56
CA LEU A 106 4.54 -7.13 3.36
C LEU A 106 4.98 -7.93 4.59
N VAL A 107 6.12 -7.57 5.19
CA VAL A 107 6.62 -8.25 6.40
C VAL A 107 5.72 -8.00 7.61
N MET A 108 5.19 -6.78 7.77
CA MET A 108 4.29 -6.44 8.86
C MET A 108 2.98 -7.24 8.77
N LEU A 109 2.39 -7.34 7.58
CA LEU A 109 1.20 -8.15 7.33
C LEU A 109 1.48 -9.65 7.58
N GLY A 110 2.59 -10.17 7.04
CA GLY A 110 3.01 -11.56 7.26
C GLY A 110 3.33 -11.89 8.73
N SER A 111 3.62 -10.88 9.56
CA SER A 111 3.94 -11.03 10.99
C SER A 111 2.75 -10.81 11.93
N GLY A 112 1.53 -10.74 11.40
CA GLY A 112 0.32 -10.51 12.19
C GLY A 112 0.09 -9.04 12.55
N GLY A 113 0.44 -8.13 11.63
CA GLY A 113 0.19 -6.69 11.77
C GLY A 113 1.25 -5.92 12.56
N ARG A 114 2.30 -6.59 13.04
CA ARG A 114 3.41 -5.95 13.77
C ARG A 114 4.72 -6.70 13.56
N ILE A 115 5.81 -5.94 13.45
CA ILE A 115 7.15 -6.51 13.33
C ILE A 115 7.66 -6.83 14.74
N LYS A 116 7.68 -8.11 15.09
CA LYS A 116 8.06 -8.57 16.44
C LYS A 116 9.57 -8.80 16.59
N SER A 117 10.25 -9.17 15.51
CA SER A 117 11.66 -9.54 15.55
C SER A 117 12.57 -8.33 15.36
N SER A 118 13.47 -8.08 16.32
CA SER A 118 14.51 -7.05 16.19
C SER A 118 15.51 -7.35 15.06
N THR A 119 15.63 -8.60 14.64
CA THR A 119 16.48 -9.02 13.52
C THR A 119 16.02 -8.46 12.17
N PHE A 120 14.77 -8.00 12.06
CA PHE A 120 14.26 -7.38 10.84
C PHE A 120 15.02 -6.10 10.46
N TRP A 121 15.37 -5.25 11.43
CA TRP A 121 15.98 -3.95 11.14
C TRP A 121 17.37 -4.08 10.48
N PRO A 122 18.28 -4.94 10.97
CA PRO A 122 19.53 -5.24 10.24
C PRO A 122 19.31 -5.78 8.83
N ILE A 123 18.29 -6.63 8.62
CA ILE A 123 17.97 -7.18 7.29
C ILE A 123 17.53 -6.07 6.34
N LEU A 124 16.69 -5.15 6.82
CA LEU A 124 16.23 -4.00 6.04
C LEU A 124 17.39 -3.09 5.65
N VAL A 125 18.29 -2.77 6.60
CA VAL A 125 19.49 -1.97 6.32
C VAL A 125 20.39 -2.67 5.31
N PHE A 126 20.60 -3.97 5.46
CA PHE A 126 21.37 -4.76 4.51
C PHE A 126 20.74 -4.75 3.11
N TYR A 127 19.42 -4.89 3.02
CA TYR A 127 18.69 -4.79 1.76
C TYR A 127 18.88 -3.41 1.10
N ILE A 128 18.69 -2.31 1.83
CA ILE A 128 18.87 -0.95 1.29
C ILE A 128 20.30 -0.75 0.78
N PHE A 129 21.30 -1.19 1.56
CA PHE A 129 22.71 -1.08 1.21
C PHE A 129 23.04 -1.91 -0.03
N LEU A 130 22.59 -3.16 -0.09
CA LEU A 130 22.81 -4.06 -1.21
C LEU A 130 22.25 -3.47 -2.50
N ILE A 131 20.99 -3.04 -2.49
CA ILE A 131 20.34 -2.44 -3.66
C ILE A 131 21.06 -1.17 -4.10
N SER A 132 21.41 -0.28 -3.16
CA SER A 132 22.08 0.98 -3.48
C SER A 132 23.45 0.74 -4.12
N ILE A 133 24.26 -0.17 -3.56
CA ILE A 133 25.57 -0.51 -4.11
C ILE A 133 25.44 -1.17 -5.47
N THR A 134 24.58 -2.18 -5.63
CA THR A 134 24.47 -2.86 -6.92
C THR A 134 23.96 -1.91 -8.00
N CYS A 135 23.02 -1.01 -7.67
CA CYS A 135 22.60 0.04 -8.60
C CYS A 135 23.74 0.99 -8.95
N ILE A 136 24.64 1.36 -8.04
CA ILE A 136 25.81 2.18 -8.35
C ILE A 136 26.78 1.44 -9.29
N LEU A 137 27.01 0.15 -9.04
CA LEU A 137 27.98 -0.67 -9.77
C LEU A 137 27.49 -1.10 -11.16
N PHE A 138 26.19 -1.37 -11.32
CA PHE A 138 25.62 -1.80 -12.58
C PHE A 138 25.59 -0.66 -13.59
N LYS A 139 25.85 -0.97 -14.87
CA LYS A 139 25.75 0.00 -15.95
C LYS A 139 24.30 0.10 -16.43
N PHE A 140 23.91 1.28 -16.90
CA PHE A 140 22.65 1.44 -17.61
C PHE A 140 22.59 0.50 -18.82
N PRO A 141 21.46 -0.19 -19.08
CA PRO A 141 20.17 -0.11 -18.40
C PRO A 141 19.98 -1.11 -17.22
N TYR A 142 20.98 -1.94 -16.91
CA TYR A 142 20.85 -3.02 -15.92
C TYR A 142 20.59 -2.55 -14.50
N ASP A 143 21.10 -1.38 -14.12
CA ASP A 143 20.80 -0.74 -12.83
C ASP A 143 19.32 -0.36 -12.71
N ALA A 144 18.76 0.26 -13.75
CA ALA A 144 17.37 0.66 -13.80
C ALA A 144 16.45 -0.57 -13.79
N LEU A 145 16.79 -1.60 -14.57
CA LEU A 145 16.05 -2.87 -14.58
C LEU A 145 16.14 -3.60 -13.24
N TRP A 146 17.31 -3.62 -12.61
CA TRP A 146 17.51 -4.21 -11.29
C TRP A 146 16.66 -3.50 -10.23
N PHE A 147 16.69 -2.17 -10.22
CA PHE A 147 15.90 -1.35 -9.29
C PHE A 147 14.39 -1.51 -9.54
N LYS A 148 13.97 -1.50 -10.81
CA LYS A 148 12.55 -1.62 -11.19
C LYS A 148 12.02 -3.01 -10.89
N GLY A 149 12.80 -4.05 -11.15
CA GLY A 149 12.40 -5.45 -10.97
C GLY A 149 12.05 -5.77 -9.53
N GLN A 150 12.82 -5.27 -8.56
CA GLN A 150 12.51 -5.47 -7.15
C GLN A 150 11.26 -4.70 -6.68
N GLY A 151 11.03 -3.47 -7.18
CA GLY A 151 9.77 -2.75 -6.93
C GLY A 151 8.55 -3.48 -7.49
N LEU A 152 8.62 -3.92 -8.76
CA LEU A 152 7.54 -4.70 -9.39
C LEU A 152 7.24 -6.01 -8.65
N CYS A 153 8.24 -6.68 -8.07
CA CYS A 153 8.02 -7.85 -7.23
C CYS A 153 7.14 -7.51 -6.02
N PHE A 154 7.43 -6.40 -5.33
CA PHE A 154 6.63 -5.99 -4.18
C PHE A 154 5.24 -5.50 -4.58
N ASP A 155 5.13 -4.80 -5.70
CA ASP A 155 3.84 -4.34 -6.24
C ASP A 155 2.87 -5.51 -6.47
N TRP A 156 3.34 -6.57 -7.15
CA TRP A 156 2.53 -7.78 -7.38
C TRP A 156 2.19 -8.50 -6.08
N ALA A 157 3.15 -8.60 -5.15
CA ALA A 157 2.91 -9.21 -3.85
C ALA A 157 1.86 -8.45 -3.03
N LEU A 158 1.86 -7.11 -3.06
CA LEU A 158 0.89 -6.26 -2.36
C LEU A 158 -0.53 -6.47 -2.89
N ILE A 159 -0.73 -6.56 -4.22
CA ILE A 159 -2.05 -6.90 -4.78
C ILE A 159 -2.55 -8.21 -4.21
N ILE A 160 -1.69 -9.24 -4.21
CA ILE A 160 -2.04 -10.58 -3.74
C ILE A 160 -2.39 -10.54 -2.25
N GLU A 161 -1.56 -9.93 -1.42
CA GLU A 161 -1.78 -9.87 0.02
C GLU A 161 -3.02 -9.07 0.40
N PHE A 162 -3.23 -7.88 -0.17
CA PHE A 162 -4.44 -7.09 0.10
C PHE A 162 -5.71 -7.83 -0.34
N THR A 163 -5.66 -8.53 -1.48
CA THR A 163 -6.79 -9.35 -1.94
C THR A 163 -7.07 -10.50 -0.98
N ARG A 164 -6.03 -11.21 -0.53
CA ARG A 164 -6.16 -12.31 0.44
C ARG A 164 -6.75 -11.81 1.76
N ILE A 165 -6.28 -10.67 2.28
CA ILE A 165 -6.79 -10.07 3.51
C ILE A 165 -8.27 -9.71 3.37
N TYR A 166 -8.67 -9.09 2.26
CA TYR A 166 -10.08 -8.76 2.02
C TYR A 166 -10.96 -10.01 1.98
N LEU A 167 -10.56 -11.04 1.21
CA LEU A 167 -11.34 -12.26 1.07
C LEU A 167 -11.43 -13.03 2.39
N THR A 168 -10.33 -13.14 3.14
CA THR A 168 -10.32 -13.78 4.46
C THR A 168 -11.17 -13.00 5.45
N THR A 169 -11.05 -11.68 5.49
CA THR A 169 -11.88 -10.83 6.36
C THR A 169 -13.36 -10.99 6.01
N LEU A 170 -13.72 -10.96 4.73
CA LEU A 170 -15.09 -11.17 4.27
C LEU A 170 -15.63 -12.56 4.65
N HIS A 171 -14.79 -13.60 4.53
CA HIS A 171 -15.14 -14.96 4.92
C HIS A 171 -15.43 -15.07 6.42
N GLU A 172 -14.51 -14.59 7.26
CA GLU A 172 -14.63 -14.64 8.72
C GLU A 172 -15.79 -13.80 9.24
N LEU A 173 -16.06 -12.63 8.66
CA LEU A 173 -17.22 -11.83 9.05
C LEU A 173 -18.55 -12.51 8.70
N LYS A 174 -18.61 -13.30 7.62
CA LYS A 174 -19.82 -14.02 7.19
C LYS A 174 -20.06 -15.34 7.94
N HIS A 175 -18.99 -16.04 8.34
CA HIS A 175 -19.09 -17.42 8.85
C HIS A 175 -18.49 -17.62 10.26
N GLY A 176 -17.70 -16.67 10.75
CA GLY A 176 -16.86 -16.83 11.93
C GLY A 176 -17.57 -16.71 13.29
N GLY A 177 -18.89 -16.51 13.32
CA GLY A 177 -19.74 -16.50 14.52
C GLY A 177 -19.52 -15.34 15.50
N ALA A 178 -18.30 -14.79 15.61
CA ALA A 178 -17.90 -13.78 16.57
C ALA A 178 -18.57 -12.40 16.40
N ASN A 179 -19.35 -12.22 15.32
CA ASN A 179 -20.19 -11.05 15.08
C ASN A 179 -21.68 -11.31 15.30
N ASN A 180 -22.17 -12.56 15.27
CA ASN A 180 -23.60 -12.81 15.47
C ASN A 180 -24.03 -12.52 16.91
N ASP A 181 -23.18 -12.85 17.89
CA ASP A 181 -23.51 -12.63 19.30
C ASP A 181 -23.50 -11.13 19.66
N ASN A 182 -22.51 -10.36 19.16
CA ASN A 182 -22.40 -8.93 19.44
C ASN A 182 -23.36 -8.05 18.60
N LEU A 183 -23.73 -8.47 17.38
CA LEU A 183 -24.65 -7.72 16.53
C LEU A 183 -26.09 -7.85 17.02
N ASN A 184 -26.50 -9.04 17.48
CA ASN A 184 -27.81 -9.24 18.09
C ASN A 184 -27.95 -8.44 19.39
N GLU A 185 -26.92 -8.40 20.23
CA GLU A 185 -26.92 -7.63 21.47
C GLU A 185 -26.95 -6.11 21.23
N LEU A 186 -26.37 -5.61 20.12
CA LEU A 186 -26.47 -4.21 19.71
C LEU A 186 -27.85 -3.84 19.16
N ILE A 187 -28.46 -4.71 18.35
CA ILE A 187 -29.80 -4.50 17.81
C ILE A 187 -30.83 -4.50 18.96
N GLU A 188 -30.69 -5.41 19.93
CA GLU A 188 -31.55 -5.45 21.13
C GLU A 188 -31.38 -4.21 22.03
N ASN A 189 -30.17 -3.62 22.10
CA ASN A 189 -29.91 -2.40 22.87
C ASN A 189 -30.27 -1.09 22.13
N GLU A 190 -30.31 -1.08 20.79
CA GLU A 190 -30.80 0.05 20.00
C GLU A 190 -32.32 0.21 20.10
N ASP A 191 -33.08 -0.89 20.20
CA ASP A 191 -34.53 -0.85 20.37
C ASP A 191 -34.98 -0.30 21.75
N GLY A 192 -34.05 -0.20 22.72
CA GLY A 192 -34.31 0.34 24.05
C GLY A 192 -33.83 1.78 24.30
N SER A 193 -32.96 2.35 23.47
CA SER A 193 -32.32 3.66 23.72
C SER A 193 -32.66 4.73 22.68
N SER A 194 -33.90 5.22 22.77
CA SER A 194 -34.27 6.49 22.14
C SER A 194 -33.37 7.64 22.62
N HIS A 195 -32.81 8.41 21.68
CA HIS A 195 -32.15 9.72 21.82
C HIS A 195 -30.62 9.77 22.01
N HIS A 196 -29.86 9.45 20.95
CA HIS A 196 -28.82 10.35 20.39
C HIS A 196 -28.23 9.73 19.11
N LYS A 197 -28.89 9.94 17.95
CA LYS A 197 -28.27 9.64 16.64
C LYS A 197 -27.16 10.66 16.39
N SER A 198 -25.96 10.42 16.89
CA SER A 198 -24.79 11.13 16.37
C SER A 198 -24.66 10.76 14.90
N PHE A 199 -24.66 11.75 14.02
CA PHE A 199 -24.36 11.61 12.59
C PHE A 199 -22.87 11.23 12.40
N HIS A 200 -22.43 10.12 12.98
CA HIS A 200 -21.11 9.58 12.68
C HIS A 200 -21.24 8.78 11.38
N PRO A 201 -20.43 9.11 10.35
CA PRO A 201 -20.40 8.30 9.14
C PRO A 201 -20.01 6.87 9.51
N THR A 202 -20.76 5.89 9.01
CA THR A 202 -20.52 4.47 9.23
C THR A 202 -20.02 3.83 7.95
N ILE A 203 -18.89 3.13 7.99
CA ILE A 203 -18.43 2.32 6.86
C ILE A 203 -19.12 0.94 6.83
N LEU A 204 -19.34 0.43 5.62
CA LEU A 204 -19.71 -0.96 5.42
C LEU A 204 -18.44 -1.84 5.49
N HIS A 205 -18.04 -2.22 6.69
CA HIS A 205 -16.87 -3.07 6.89
C HIS A 205 -17.11 -4.48 6.28
N PRO A 206 -16.15 -5.06 5.52
CA PRO A 206 -14.76 -4.67 5.36
C PRO A 206 -14.43 -3.93 4.05
N GLN A 207 -15.40 -3.25 3.43
CA GLN A 207 -15.23 -2.64 2.10
C GLN A 207 -14.13 -1.59 2.02
N GLN A 208 -13.72 -0.98 3.14
CA GLN A 208 -12.60 -0.05 3.13
C GLN A 208 -11.29 -0.70 2.65
N LEU A 209 -11.11 -2.01 2.84
CA LEU A 209 -9.96 -2.76 2.31
C LEU A 209 -9.90 -2.78 0.78
N LEU A 210 -11.03 -2.56 0.08
CA LEU A 210 -11.04 -2.46 -1.38
C LEU A 210 -10.18 -1.28 -1.86
N LEU A 211 -10.03 -0.22 -1.05
CA LEU A 211 -9.14 0.91 -1.37
C LEU A 211 -7.68 0.47 -1.46
N LEU A 212 -7.23 -0.45 -0.60
CA LEU A 212 -5.89 -1.00 -0.67
C LEU A 212 -5.69 -1.82 -1.96
N ILE A 213 -6.70 -2.61 -2.34
CA ILE A 213 -6.67 -3.43 -3.57
C ILE A 213 -6.68 -2.53 -4.81
N PHE A 214 -7.58 -1.56 -4.88
CA PHE A 214 -7.63 -0.64 -6.02
C PHE A 214 -6.36 0.19 -6.10
N GLY A 215 -5.86 0.69 -4.96
CA GLY A 215 -4.60 1.42 -4.91
C GLY A 215 -3.43 0.62 -5.48
N SER A 216 -3.27 -0.64 -5.05
CA SER A 216 -2.19 -1.50 -5.55
C SER A 216 -2.36 -1.91 -7.01
N ILE A 217 -3.59 -2.10 -7.49
CA ILE A 217 -3.87 -2.32 -8.92
C ILE A 217 -3.47 -1.11 -9.77
N PHE A 218 -3.88 0.11 -9.40
CA PHE A 218 -3.46 1.32 -10.11
C PHE A 218 -1.94 1.50 -10.08
N HIS A 219 -1.31 1.21 -8.93
CA HIS A 219 0.14 1.28 -8.81
C HIS A 219 0.86 0.31 -9.77
N VAL A 220 0.49 -0.98 -9.76
CA VAL A 220 1.05 -1.98 -10.69
C VAL A 220 0.77 -1.61 -12.14
N LEU A 221 -0.46 -1.21 -12.47
CA LEU A 221 -0.83 -0.93 -13.86
C LEU A 221 0.00 0.22 -14.45
N GLY A 222 0.19 1.31 -13.70
CA GLY A 222 1.06 2.40 -14.18
C GLY A 222 2.51 1.96 -14.30
N ASN A 223 3.03 1.22 -13.31
CA ASN A 223 4.38 0.66 -13.36
C ASN A 223 4.55 -0.29 -14.56
N PHE A 224 3.57 -1.14 -14.84
CA PHE A 224 3.53 -2.07 -15.97
C PHE A 224 3.53 -1.31 -17.29
N VAL A 225 2.57 -0.40 -17.50
CA VAL A 225 2.42 0.37 -18.74
C VAL A 225 3.69 1.15 -19.05
N PHE A 226 4.27 1.85 -18.06
CA PHE A 226 5.51 2.60 -18.27
C PHE A 226 6.73 1.71 -18.49
N THR A 227 6.77 0.52 -17.89
CA THR A 227 7.88 -0.42 -18.13
C THR A 227 7.82 -1.00 -19.54
N VAL A 228 6.63 -1.38 -20.01
CA VAL A 228 6.44 -1.99 -21.35
C VAL A 228 6.60 -0.95 -22.45
N PHE A 229 6.14 0.28 -22.23
CA PHE A 229 6.14 1.36 -23.22
C PHE A 229 7.06 2.51 -22.79
N ILE A 230 8.31 2.21 -22.44
CA ILE A 230 9.26 3.16 -21.81
C ILE A 230 9.56 4.43 -22.64
N HIS A 231 9.37 4.37 -23.96
CA HIS A 231 9.58 5.50 -24.89
C HIS A 231 8.29 6.24 -25.26
N SER A 232 7.18 5.94 -24.58
CA SER A 232 5.88 6.55 -24.86
C SER A 232 5.56 7.64 -23.84
N PHE A 233 5.39 8.86 -24.34
CA PHE A 233 4.95 10.00 -23.55
C PHE A 233 3.63 9.71 -22.81
N TYR A 234 2.67 9.09 -23.50
CA TYR A 234 1.39 8.72 -22.89
C TYR A 234 1.53 7.64 -21.81
N ALA A 235 2.51 6.75 -21.92
CA ALA A 235 2.79 5.77 -20.87
C ALA A 235 3.37 6.44 -19.62
N TYR A 236 4.23 7.45 -19.78
CA TYR A 236 4.71 8.28 -18.67
C TYR A 236 3.58 9.06 -17.99
N LEU A 237 2.64 9.63 -18.77
CA LEU A 237 1.45 10.27 -18.23
C LEU A 237 0.57 9.27 -17.46
N ALA A 238 0.32 8.10 -18.04
CA ALA A 238 -0.47 7.04 -17.40
C ALA A 238 0.14 6.59 -16.06
N PHE A 239 1.47 6.45 -16.01
CA PHE A 239 2.22 6.17 -14.78
C PHE A 239 2.05 7.28 -13.74
N SER A 240 2.20 8.54 -14.14
CA SER A 240 2.05 9.68 -13.23
C SER A 240 0.64 9.76 -12.64
N PHE A 241 -0.40 9.57 -13.47
CA PHE A 241 -1.79 9.54 -13.00
C PHE A 241 -2.10 8.34 -12.12
N SER A 242 -1.54 7.16 -12.42
CA SER A 242 -1.80 5.98 -11.61
C SER A 242 -1.31 6.15 -10.17
N TYR A 243 -0.19 6.86 -9.97
CA TYR A 243 0.34 7.20 -8.65
C TYR A 243 -0.62 8.16 -7.92
N CYS A 244 -1.15 9.18 -8.61
CA CYS A 244 -2.15 10.09 -8.03
C CYS A 244 -3.33 9.32 -7.43
N PHE A 245 -3.87 8.34 -8.16
CA PHE A 245 -4.98 7.52 -7.69
C PHE A 245 -4.56 6.56 -6.58
N ALA A 246 -3.45 5.83 -6.77
CA ALA A 246 -2.98 4.82 -5.82
C ALA A 246 -2.78 5.39 -4.41
N PHE A 247 -2.03 6.48 -4.30
CA PHE A 247 -1.70 7.06 -3.00
C PHE A 247 -2.84 7.86 -2.39
N THR A 248 -3.77 8.39 -3.21
CA THR A 248 -5.03 8.96 -2.71
C THR A 248 -5.91 7.86 -2.10
N PHE A 249 -6.00 6.68 -2.72
CA PHE A 249 -6.75 5.56 -2.15
C PHE A 249 -6.15 5.06 -0.84
N TYR A 250 -4.82 4.94 -0.74
CA TYR A 250 -4.16 4.59 0.52
C TYR A 250 -4.38 5.65 1.61
N THR A 251 -4.32 6.93 1.26
CA THR A 251 -4.61 8.02 2.19
C THR A 251 -6.05 7.98 2.69
N TYR A 252 -7.00 7.72 1.78
CA TYR A 252 -8.41 7.60 2.14
C TYR A 252 -8.69 6.34 2.96
N TYR A 253 -7.99 5.23 2.69
CA TYR A 253 -8.02 4.05 3.54
C TYR A 253 -7.63 4.38 4.98
N ILE A 254 -6.50 5.08 5.19
CA ILE A 254 -6.04 5.49 6.54
C ILE A 254 -7.12 6.30 7.26
N TYR A 255 -7.80 7.21 6.55
CA TYR A 255 -8.91 7.96 7.13
C TYR A 255 -10.06 7.06 7.57
N LEU A 256 -10.54 6.18 6.68
CA LEU A 256 -11.65 5.27 7.00
C LEU A 256 -11.27 4.28 8.12
N ASP A 257 -10.03 3.78 8.11
CA ASP A 257 -9.57 2.82 9.10
C ASP A 257 -9.38 3.42 10.48
N LEU A 258 -8.93 4.67 10.58
CA LEU A 258 -8.70 5.29 11.88
C LEU A 258 -9.89 6.12 12.37
N HIS A 259 -10.59 6.85 11.51
CA HIS A 259 -11.48 7.95 11.94
C HIS A 259 -12.97 7.67 11.73
N VAL A 260 -13.33 6.58 11.06
CA VAL A 260 -14.73 6.28 10.74
C VAL A 260 -15.17 5.00 11.45
N SER A 261 -16.31 5.04 12.12
CA SER A 261 -16.87 3.86 12.80
C SER A 261 -17.42 2.89 11.77
N SER A 262 -17.60 1.63 12.16
CA SER A 262 -18.32 0.65 11.36
C SER A 262 -19.65 0.31 11.99
N ILE A 263 -20.49 -0.40 11.24
CA ILE A 263 -21.70 -1.06 11.78
C ILE A 263 -21.38 -2.06 12.90
N TYR A 264 -20.12 -2.54 12.98
CA TYR A 264 -19.67 -3.41 14.05
C TYR A 264 -19.10 -2.59 15.22
N PRO A 265 -19.25 -3.06 16.47
CA PRO A 265 -18.72 -2.38 17.66
C PRO A 265 -17.19 -2.26 17.63
N GLN A 266 -16.52 -3.15 16.87
CA GLN A 266 -15.10 -3.07 16.59
C GLN A 266 -14.82 -3.55 15.17
N LYS A 267 -14.02 -2.79 14.42
CA LYS A 267 -13.52 -3.20 13.11
C LYS A 267 -12.46 -4.29 13.28
N ARG A 268 -12.67 -5.44 12.65
CA ARG A 268 -11.78 -6.61 12.73
C ARG A 268 -11.28 -6.98 11.35
N ILE A 269 -10.00 -6.81 11.09
CA ILE A 269 -9.36 -7.27 9.86
C ILE A 269 -8.69 -8.61 10.14
N TYR A 270 -9.03 -9.64 9.36
CA TYR A 270 -8.47 -10.98 9.53
C TYR A 270 -7.31 -11.17 8.55
N LEU A 271 -6.12 -11.34 9.10
CA LEU A 271 -4.90 -11.62 8.34
C LEU A 271 -4.86 -13.11 8.01
N PRO A 272 -4.64 -13.48 6.73
CA PRO A 272 -4.64 -14.86 6.31
C PRO A 272 -3.41 -15.61 6.84
N GLU A 273 -3.60 -16.87 7.22
CA GLU A 273 -2.47 -17.74 7.53
C GLU A 273 -1.53 -17.87 6.33
N THR A 274 -0.26 -17.51 6.54
CA THR A 274 0.75 -17.49 5.49
C THR A 274 1.97 -18.32 5.92
N PRO A 275 1.84 -19.66 5.98
CA PRO A 275 2.97 -20.54 6.22
C PRO A 275 4.05 -20.37 5.14
N SER A 276 5.28 -20.78 5.44
CA SER A 276 6.46 -20.55 4.59
C SER A 276 6.29 -20.98 3.13
N TRP A 277 5.52 -22.04 2.87
CA TRP A 277 5.25 -22.48 1.50
C TRP A 277 4.37 -21.48 0.72
N LYS A 278 3.38 -20.83 1.37
CA LYS A 278 2.58 -19.78 0.73
C LYS A 278 3.45 -18.56 0.45
N VAL A 279 4.32 -18.18 1.40
CA VAL A 279 5.31 -17.10 1.19
C VAL A 279 6.16 -17.40 -0.05
N ALA A 280 6.66 -18.64 -0.18
CA ALA A 280 7.45 -19.04 -1.33
C ALA A 280 6.66 -18.97 -2.64
N VAL A 281 5.42 -19.45 -2.68
CA VAL A 281 4.56 -19.38 -3.86
C VAL A 281 4.29 -17.93 -4.28
N ILE A 282 3.91 -17.06 -3.34
CA ILE A 282 3.64 -15.64 -3.61
C ILE A 282 4.90 -14.95 -4.13
N SER A 283 6.05 -15.24 -3.53
CA SER A 283 7.34 -14.68 -3.96
C SER A 283 7.70 -15.12 -5.37
N ILE A 284 7.61 -16.42 -5.68
CA ILE A 284 7.91 -16.97 -7.00
C ILE A 284 6.98 -16.36 -8.06
N PHE A 285 5.68 -16.27 -7.76
CA PHE A 285 4.71 -15.71 -8.69
C PHE A 285 4.96 -14.22 -8.95
N SER A 286 5.24 -13.45 -7.88
CA SER A 286 5.54 -12.01 -8.00
C SER A 286 6.83 -11.74 -8.77
N ILE A 287 7.87 -12.57 -8.56
CA ILE A 287 9.11 -12.53 -9.33
C ILE A 287 8.84 -12.86 -10.80
N ALA A 288 8.08 -13.91 -11.09
CA ALA A 288 7.75 -14.30 -12.46
C ALA A 288 6.99 -13.20 -13.20
N LEU A 289 6.01 -12.56 -12.55
CA LEU A 289 5.26 -11.44 -13.12
C LEU A 289 6.13 -10.18 -13.32
N SER A 290 7.03 -9.88 -12.38
CA SER A 290 7.99 -8.80 -12.51
C SER A 290 8.92 -9.01 -13.72
N LEU A 291 9.50 -10.22 -13.83
CA LEU A 291 10.36 -10.59 -14.96
C LEU A 291 9.62 -10.56 -16.29
N LEU A 292 8.37 -11.05 -16.32
CA LEU A 292 7.53 -10.97 -17.51
C LEU A 292 7.27 -9.51 -17.92
N THR A 293 6.94 -8.64 -16.96
CA THR A 293 6.71 -7.20 -17.20
C THR A 293 7.94 -6.54 -17.81
N ILE A 294 9.12 -6.78 -17.23
CA ILE A 294 10.40 -6.29 -17.77
C ILE A 294 10.64 -6.84 -19.17
N ARG A 295 10.44 -8.15 -19.38
CA ARG A 295 10.68 -8.81 -20.66
C ARG A 295 9.78 -8.29 -21.79
N LEU A 296 8.59 -7.81 -21.48
CA LEU A 296 7.70 -7.21 -22.46
C LEU A 296 8.16 -5.81 -22.90
N GLY A 297 8.97 -5.11 -22.09
CA GLY A 297 9.52 -3.79 -22.40
C GLY A 297 10.95 -3.78 -22.97
N VAL A 298 11.65 -4.94 -22.98
CA VAL A 298 13.05 -5.11 -23.43
C VAL A 298 13.20 -6.25 -24.43
#